data_AF-X1UKR9-F1
#
_entry.id   AF-X1UKR9-F1
#
_cell.length_a   1.000
_cell.length_b   1.000
_cell.length_c   1.000
_cell.angle_alpha   90.00
_cell.angle_beta   90.00
_cell.angle_gamma   90.00
#
_symmetry.space_group_name_H-M   'P 1'
#
loop_
_entity.id
_entity.type
_entity.pdbx_description
1 polymer ?
#
loop_
_entity_poly.entity_id
_entity_poly.type
_entity_poly.pdbx_seq_one_letter_code
_entity_poly.pdbx_strand_id
1 'polypeptide(L)'
;TKTTDELELIKGLLPMVGIGTVVVVGIAVLGRVFTARRVYAQDGQYLVSVRYPGQLNDIREFVQPQNPDVVDIYSQYGPGYWALYDFVCRNINYRRDVGEFWQTPSETLRGIGDCEDTSILLTSLIRAGGMPAHTVLGSLQGYGHAWCEVNGQ
;
A
#
# COMPACT_ATOMS: atom_id res chain seq x y z
N THR A 1 45.56 29.44 5.13
CA THR A 1 44.77 30.34 4.25
C THR A 1 44.32 29.60 3.00
N LYS A 2 43.51 28.54 3.17
CA LYS A 2 42.99 27.72 2.07
C LYS A 2 41.53 27.28 2.30
N THR A 3 40.83 27.99 3.19
CA THR A 3 39.55 27.55 3.76
C THR A 3 38.41 28.53 3.46
N THR A 4 38.71 29.77 3.11
CA THR A 4 37.71 30.80 2.79
C THR A 4 37.28 30.79 1.32
N ASP A 5 38.18 30.40 0.41
CA ASP A 5 37.91 30.46 -1.04
C ASP A 5 37.06 29.27 -1.53
N GLU A 6 37.17 28.09 -0.88
CA GLU A 6 36.32 26.93 -1.21
C GLU A 6 34.86 27.12 -0.75
N LEU A 7 34.64 27.91 0.30
CA LEU A 7 33.30 28.22 0.84
C LEU A 7 32.53 29.22 -0.04
N GLU A 8 33.23 30.12 -0.74
CA GLU A 8 32.61 31.07 -1.67
C GLU A 8 32.24 30.40 -3.00
N LEU A 9 33.01 29.39 -3.46
CA LEU A 9 32.68 28.62 -4.66
C LEU A 9 31.40 27.77 -4.50
N ILE A 10 31.15 27.26 -3.29
CA ILE A 10 29.96 26.46 -2.97
C ILE A 10 28.69 27.33 -2.90
N LYS A 11 28.82 28.60 -2.48
CA LYS A 11 27.69 29.55 -2.44
C LYS A 11 27.25 30.02 -3.84
N GLY A 12 28.15 29.98 -4.83
CA GLY A 12 27.85 30.37 -6.21
C GLY A 12 27.14 29.30 -7.05
N LEU A 13 27.02 28.05 -6.55
CA LEU A 13 26.48 26.90 -7.29
C LEU A 13 25.13 26.40 -6.76
N LEU A 14 24.48 27.15 -5.88
CA LEU A 14 23.11 26.87 -5.45
C LEU A 14 22.17 27.80 -6.20
N PRO A 15 21.32 27.31 -7.12
CA PRO A 15 20.24 28.14 -7.61
C PRO A 15 19.42 28.60 -6.40
N MET A 16 19.01 29.87 -6.38
CA MET A 16 18.04 30.37 -5.40
C MET A 16 16.72 29.63 -5.62
N VAL A 17 16.63 28.43 -5.05
CA VAL A 17 15.45 27.59 -5.04
C VAL A 17 14.64 28.10 -3.85
N GLY A 18 13.58 28.87 -4.15
CA GLY A 18 12.68 29.41 -3.14
C GLY A 18 12.23 28.32 -2.17
N ILE A 19 12.02 28.70 -0.91
CA ILE A 19 11.69 27.81 0.21
C ILE A 19 10.59 26.79 -0.15
N GLY A 20 9.63 27.16 -1.02
CA GLY A 20 8.59 26.26 -1.52
C GLY A 20 9.10 25.07 -2.35
N THR A 21 10.12 25.24 -3.17
CA THR A 21 10.61 24.17 -4.06
C THR A 21 11.53 23.19 -3.31
N VAL A 22 12.25 23.63 -2.28
CA VAL A 22 13.01 22.71 -1.39
C VAL A 22 12.06 21.81 -0.60
N VAL A 23 10.90 22.31 -0.18
CA VAL A 23 9.87 21.49 0.48
C VAL A 23 9.26 20.49 -0.50
N VAL A 24 8.94 20.90 -1.73
CA VAL A 24 8.36 20.00 -2.76
C VAL A 24 9.34 18.92 -3.19
N VAL A 25 10.62 19.25 -3.40
CA VAL A 25 11.67 18.27 -3.72
C VAL A 25 11.96 17.38 -2.51
N GLY A 26 11.96 17.93 -1.29
CA GLY A 26 12.10 17.15 -0.06
C GLY A 26 10.98 16.12 0.10
N ILE A 27 9.72 16.50 -0.14
CA ILE A 27 8.56 15.60 -0.10
C ILE A 27 8.61 14.58 -1.23
N ALA A 28 9.02 14.96 -2.44
CA ALA A 28 9.15 14.03 -3.57
C ALA A 28 10.32 13.04 -3.39
N VAL A 29 11.43 13.48 -2.80
CA VAL A 29 12.58 12.63 -2.46
C VAL A 29 12.24 11.74 -1.26
N LEU A 30 11.55 12.24 -0.23
CA LEU A 30 11.01 11.40 0.86
C LEU A 30 10.02 10.37 0.33
N GLY A 31 9.11 10.75 -0.57
CA GLY A 31 8.17 9.82 -1.22
C GLY A 31 8.87 8.74 -2.05
N ARG A 32 10.03 9.04 -2.65
CA ARG A 32 10.88 8.04 -3.34
C ARG A 32 11.72 7.18 -2.38
N VAL A 33 12.11 7.71 -1.22
CA VAL A 33 12.87 6.95 -0.21
C VAL A 33 11.95 6.00 0.58
N PHE A 34 10.67 6.33 0.78
CA PHE A 34 9.71 5.46 1.48
C PHE A 34 9.14 4.32 0.62
N THR A 35 9.36 4.33 -0.70
CA THR A 35 8.76 3.36 -1.64
C THR A 35 9.73 2.31 -2.16
N ALA A 36 11.02 2.38 -1.83
CA ALA A 36 12.03 1.47 -2.36
C ALA A 36 12.53 0.47 -1.29
N ARG A 37 12.01 -0.76 -1.36
CA ARG A 37 12.36 -1.98 -0.60
C ARG A 37 11.81 -2.11 0.82
N ARG A 38 10.56 -2.57 0.93
CA ARG A 38 9.98 -3.11 2.18
C ARG A 38 9.63 -4.60 2.10
N VAL A 39 10.03 -5.29 1.04
CA VAL A 39 9.75 -6.73 0.86
C VAL A 39 11.07 -7.48 0.93
N TYR A 40 11.24 -8.33 1.94
CA TYR A 40 12.34 -9.27 2.02
C TYR A 40 11.87 -10.62 1.48
N ALA A 41 12.43 -11.03 0.34
CA ALA A 41 12.23 -12.38 -0.18
C ALA A 41 13.17 -13.33 0.57
N GLN A 42 12.63 -14.12 1.49
CA GLN A 42 13.38 -15.12 2.24
C GLN A 42 12.62 -16.45 2.18
N ASP A 43 13.27 -17.50 1.66
CA ASP A 43 12.71 -18.87 1.63
C ASP A 43 11.29 -18.97 1.03
N GLY A 44 10.98 -18.14 0.04
CA GLY A 44 9.65 -18.09 -0.60
C GLY A 44 8.58 -17.32 0.18
N GLN A 45 8.97 -16.61 1.24
CA GLN A 45 8.17 -15.62 1.95
C GLN A 45 8.47 -14.21 1.46
N TYR A 46 7.44 -13.36 1.50
CA TYR A 46 7.54 -11.95 1.17
C TYR A 46 7.24 -11.14 2.43
N LEU A 47 8.29 -10.88 3.21
CA LEU A 47 8.16 -10.27 4.54
C LEU A 47 8.12 -8.75 4.45
N VAL A 48 7.15 -8.15 5.14
CA VAL A 48 6.86 -6.70 5.15
C VAL A 48 6.71 -6.15 6.58
N SER A 49 7.28 -4.96 6.82
CA SER A 49 7.14 -4.20 8.07
C SER A 49 6.13 -3.07 7.88
N VAL A 50 4.85 -3.42 7.99
CA VAL A 50 3.71 -2.58 7.53
C VAL A 50 2.60 -2.47 8.57
N ARG A 51 2.86 -2.79 9.85
CA ARG A 51 1.88 -2.67 10.93
C ARG A 51 2.50 -2.10 12.19
N TYR A 52 3.26 -2.93 12.91
CA TYR A 52 3.84 -2.58 14.19
C TYR A 52 5.37 -2.57 14.11
N PRO A 53 6.06 -1.63 14.81
CA PRO A 53 7.52 -1.56 14.79
C PRO A 53 8.17 -2.89 15.17
N GLY A 54 9.09 -3.36 14.33
CA GLY A 54 9.82 -4.62 14.54
C GLY A 54 9.08 -5.89 14.14
N GLN A 55 7.81 -5.79 13.70
CA GLN A 55 7.05 -6.92 13.21
C GLN A 55 7.26 -7.09 11.69
N LEU A 56 7.63 -8.30 11.30
CA LEU A 56 7.62 -8.75 9.90
C LEU A 56 6.42 -9.67 9.70
N ASN A 57 5.62 -9.40 8.69
CA ASN A 57 4.49 -10.23 8.30
C ASN A 57 4.71 -10.76 6.89
N ASP A 58 4.31 -11.98 6.61
CA ASP A 58 4.23 -12.42 5.22
C ASP A 58 3.03 -11.72 4.56
N ILE A 59 3.24 -11.11 3.40
CA ILE A 59 2.20 -10.41 2.65
C ILE A 59 0.93 -11.26 2.45
N ARG A 60 1.07 -12.58 2.36
CA ARG A 60 -0.03 -13.53 2.11
C ARG A 60 -0.93 -13.71 3.33
N GLU A 61 -0.46 -13.41 4.54
CA GLU A 61 -1.23 -13.56 5.79
C GLU A 61 -2.38 -12.55 5.90
N PHE A 62 -2.31 -11.45 5.15
CA PHE A 62 -3.36 -10.44 5.09
C PHE A 62 -4.57 -10.90 4.28
N VAL A 63 -4.38 -11.80 3.31
CA VAL A 63 -5.48 -12.33 2.50
C VAL A 63 -6.15 -13.47 3.27
N GLN A 64 -7.33 -13.21 3.83
CA GLN A 64 -8.01 -14.09 4.78
C GLN A 64 -9.39 -14.54 4.27
N PRO A 65 -9.46 -15.45 3.26
CA PRO A 65 -10.73 -15.90 2.70
C PRO A 65 -11.59 -16.71 3.67
N GLN A 66 -11.02 -17.24 4.75
CA GLN A 66 -11.74 -17.96 5.82
C GLN A 66 -12.09 -17.07 7.02
N ASN A 67 -11.80 -15.77 6.97
CA ASN A 67 -12.19 -14.86 8.04
C ASN A 67 -13.73 -14.80 8.14
N PRO A 68 -14.33 -14.97 9.34
CA PRO A 68 -15.78 -14.96 9.51
C PRO A 68 -16.46 -13.71 8.93
N ASP A 69 -15.88 -12.53 9.11
CA ASP A 69 -16.46 -11.30 8.57
C ASP A 69 -16.44 -11.29 7.04
N VAL A 70 -15.40 -11.86 6.42
CA VAL A 70 -15.30 -12.03 4.96
C VAL A 70 -16.34 -13.02 4.47
N VAL A 71 -16.51 -14.15 5.16
CA VAL A 71 -17.50 -15.17 4.82
C VAL A 71 -18.92 -14.62 4.96
N ASP A 72 -19.19 -13.83 6.00
CA ASP A 72 -20.48 -13.21 6.24
C ASP A 72 -20.85 -12.23 5.12
N ILE A 73 -19.92 -11.38 4.69
CA ILE A 73 -20.13 -10.51 3.52
C ILE A 73 -20.31 -11.34 2.25
N TYR A 74 -19.44 -12.32 2.00
CA TYR A 74 -19.55 -13.18 0.82
C TYR A 74 -20.91 -13.88 0.76
N SER A 75 -21.44 -14.36 1.88
CA SER A 75 -22.75 -15.03 1.96
C SER A 75 -23.91 -14.11 1.56
N GLN A 76 -23.78 -12.79 1.74
CA GLN A 76 -24.80 -11.80 1.39
C GLN A 76 -24.76 -11.41 -0.09
N TYR A 77 -23.55 -11.28 -0.67
CA TYR A 77 -23.37 -10.75 -2.03
C TYR A 77 -23.17 -11.85 -3.10
N GLY A 78 -22.67 -13.02 -2.70
CA GLY A 78 -22.45 -14.17 -3.58
C GLY A 78 -21.20 -14.08 -4.46
N PRO A 79 -21.07 -14.98 -5.46
CA PRO A 79 -19.81 -15.20 -6.20
C PRO A 79 -19.48 -14.14 -7.26
N GLY A 80 -20.38 -13.19 -7.53
CA GLY A 80 -20.14 -12.18 -8.57
C GLY A 80 -19.05 -11.20 -8.16
N TYR A 81 -17.85 -11.28 -8.75
CA TYR A 81 -16.74 -10.40 -8.39
C TYR A 81 -17.06 -8.90 -8.58
N TRP A 82 -17.94 -8.55 -9.53
CA TRP A 82 -18.45 -7.18 -9.68
C TRP A 82 -19.32 -6.74 -8.50
N ALA A 83 -20.13 -7.63 -7.92
CA ALA A 83 -20.94 -7.31 -6.75
C ALA A 83 -20.07 -7.14 -5.50
N LEU A 84 -19.02 -7.95 -5.35
CA LEU A 84 -18.04 -7.82 -4.29
C LEU A 84 -17.21 -6.53 -4.43
N TYR A 85 -16.80 -6.19 -5.66
CA TYR A 85 -16.13 -4.92 -5.95
C TYR A 85 -17.04 -3.71 -5.63
N ASP A 86 -18.28 -3.73 -6.10
CA ASP A 86 -19.26 -2.67 -5.82
C ASP A 86 -19.51 -2.52 -4.31
N PHE A 87 -19.59 -3.63 -3.56
CA PHE A 87 -19.65 -3.61 -2.10
C PHE A 87 -18.46 -2.85 -1.51
N VAL A 88 -17.23 -3.19 -1.89
CA VAL A 88 -16.03 -2.52 -1.35
C VAL A 88 -16.07 -1.03 -1.67
N CYS A 89 -16.35 -0.66 -2.92
CA CYS A 89 -16.41 0.74 -3.34
C CYS A 89 -17.47 1.57 -2.60
N ARG A 90 -18.61 0.96 -2.25
CA ARG A 90 -19.71 1.67 -1.57
C ARG A 90 -19.56 1.74 -0.06
N ASN A 91 -18.84 0.80 0.54
CA ASN A 91 -18.81 0.64 1.99
C ASN A 91 -17.47 1.01 2.62
N ILE A 92 -16.39 1.12 1.84
CA ILE A 92 -15.07 1.50 2.34
C ILE A 92 -14.74 2.93 1.92
N ASN A 93 -14.54 3.80 2.91
CA ASN A 93 -14.10 5.16 2.69
C ASN A 93 -12.58 5.19 2.46
N TYR A 94 -12.17 5.53 1.24
CA TYR A 94 -10.76 5.58 0.88
C TYR A 94 -10.01 6.67 1.65
N ARG A 95 -9.06 6.29 2.51
CA ARG A 95 -8.21 7.22 3.25
C ARG A 95 -6.79 6.69 3.34
N ARG A 96 -5.83 7.50 2.91
CA ARG A 96 -4.40 7.18 3.06
C ARG A 96 -3.98 7.27 4.52
N ASP A 97 -3.15 6.35 4.94
CA ASP A 97 -2.58 6.35 6.27
C ASP A 97 -1.38 7.30 6.39
N VAL A 98 -1.09 7.74 7.62
CA VAL A 98 0.16 8.44 7.94
C VAL A 98 1.19 7.38 8.32
N GLY A 99 2.09 7.07 7.38
CA GLY A 99 2.91 5.86 7.47
C GLY A 99 2.22 4.71 6.74
N GLU A 100 2.55 3.47 7.08
CA GLU A 100 1.83 2.31 6.52
C GLU A 100 1.38 1.38 7.62
N PHE A 101 0.08 1.09 7.60
CA PHE A 101 -0.60 0.20 8.51
C PHE A 101 -1.58 -0.68 7.72
N TRP A 102 -1.06 -1.74 7.13
CA TRP A 102 -1.89 -2.67 6.37
C TRP A 102 -2.93 -3.31 7.26
N GLN A 103 -4.19 -3.18 6.88
CA GLN A 103 -5.34 -3.69 7.61
C GLN A 103 -5.67 -5.13 7.21
N THR A 104 -6.18 -5.88 8.18
CA THR A 104 -6.87 -7.14 7.93
C THR A 104 -8.26 -6.86 7.34
N PRO A 105 -8.90 -7.82 6.66
CA PRO A 105 -10.26 -7.66 6.17
C PRO A 105 -11.27 -7.19 7.24
N SER A 106 -11.20 -7.74 8.46
CA SER A 106 -12.05 -7.31 9.59
C SER A 106 -11.84 -5.85 10.01
N GLU A 107 -10.62 -5.35 9.90
CA GLU A 107 -10.29 -3.96 10.19
C GLU A 107 -10.83 -3.05 9.07
N THR A 108 -10.57 -3.40 7.80
CA THR A 108 -11.07 -2.67 6.63
C THR A 108 -12.59 -2.61 6.61
N LEU A 109 -13.27 -3.69 6.98
CA LEU A 109 -14.74 -3.77 7.06
C LEU A 109 -15.37 -2.81 8.09
N ARG A 110 -14.55 -2.13 8.92
CA ARG A 110 -15.01 -0.99 9.75
C ARG A 110 -15.23 0.29 8.93
N GLY A 111 -14.97 0.24 7.63
CA GLY A 111 -15.37 1.25 6.65
C GLY A 111 -14.26 2.23 6.26
N ILE A 112 -13.00 1.95 6.56
CA ILE A 112 -11.86 2.80 6.17
C ILE A 112 -10.71 1.92 5.69
N GLY A 113 -10.04 2.33 4.61
CA GLY A 113 -8.78 1.76 4.16
C GLY A 113 -8.28 2.46 2.91
N ASP A 114 -7.07 2.15 2.47
CA ASP A 114 -6.50 2.64 1.21
C ASP A 114 -6.32 1.52 0.19
N CYS A 115 -5.31 1.61 -0.69
CA CYS A 115 -5.21 0.74 -1.84
C CYS A 115 -4.92 -0.70 -1.46
N GLU A 116 -4.02 -0.95 -0.53
CA GLU A 116 -3.71 -2.30 -0.06
C GLU A 116 -4.90 -2.88 0.71
N ASP A 117 -5.51 -2.10 1.60
CA ASP A 117 -6.57 -2.57 2.49
C ASP A 117 -7.80 -3.02 1.71
N THR A 118 -8.19 -2.21 0.72
CA THR A 118 -9.32 -2.50 -0.16
C THR A 118 -9.01 -3.66 -1.10
N SER A 119 -7.76 -3.76 -1.58
CA SER A 119 -7.33 -4.87 -2.44
C SER A 119 -7.27 -6.19 -1.68
N ILE A 120 -6.77 -6.18 -0.45
CA ILE A 120 -6.71 -7.33 0.48
C ILE A 120 -8.12 -7.82 0.79
N LEU A 121 -9.04 -6.91 1.13
CA LEU A 121 -10.44 -7.25 1.40
C LEU A 121 -11.10 -7.88 0.16
N LEU A 122 -10.99 -7.24 -1.00
CA LEU A 122 -11.58 -7.75 -2.24
C LEU A 122 -11.00 -9.11 -2.63
N THR A 123 -9.68 -9.28 -2.54
CA THR A 123 -9.01 -10.56 -2.80
C THR A 123 -9.55 -11.65 -1.86
N SER A 124 -9.72 -11.32 -0.57
CA SER A 124 -10.24 -12.26 0.43
C SER A 124 -11.67 -12.68 0.12
N LEU A 125 -12.54 -11.74 -0.26
CA LEU A 125 -13.93 -12.01 -0.66
C LEU A 125 -14.01 -12.91 -1.89
N ILE A 126 -13.20 -12.64 -2.92
CA ILE A 126 -13.18 -13.42 -4.16
C ILE A 126 -12.68 -14.85 -3.89
N ARG A 127 -11.61 -14.98 -3.08
CA ARG A 127 -11.06 -16.28 -2.69
C ARG A 127 -11.98 -17.05 -1.74
N ALA A 128 -12.83 -16.39 -0.96
CA ALA A 128 -13.86 -17.05 -0.17
C ALA A 128 -14.85 -17.83 -1.06
N GLY A 129 -15.12 -17.31 -2.27
CA GLY A 129 -15.88 -18.01 -3.31
C GLY A 129 -15.12 -19.07 -4.10
N GLY A 130 -13.87 -19.37 -3.74
CA GLY A 130 -13.04 -20.38 -4.40
C GLY A 130 -12.42 -19.94 -5.73
N MET A 131 -12.52 -18.66 -6.09
CA MET A 131 -11.88 -18.13 -7.30
C MET A 131 -10.42 -17.70 -7.01
N PRO A 132 -9.47 -17.99 -7.92
CA PRO A 132 -8.10 -17.52 -7.77
C PRO A 132 -8.04 -16.00 -7.96
N ALA A 133 -7.50 -15.31 -6.96
CA ALA A 133 -7.26 -13.88 -6.98
C ALA A 133 -6.03 -13.54 -6.14
N HIS A 134 -5.38 -12.42 -6.47
CA HIS A 134 -4.15 -11.97 -5.83
C HIS A 134 -4.22 -10.48 -5.50
N THR A 135 -3.72 -10.10 -4.33
CA THR A 135 -3.36 -8.72 -4.06
C THR A 135 -2.00 -8.47 -4.68
N VAL A 136 -1.94 -7.58 -5.66
CA VAL A 136 -0.71 -7.23 -6.37
C VAL A 136 -0.21 -5.89 -5.86
N LEU A 137 1.11 -5.80 -5.64
CA LEU A 137 1.80 -4.55 -5.35
C LEU A 137 2.58 -4.09 -6.58
N GLY A 138 2.52 -2.80 -6.86
CA GLY A 138 3.26 -2.20 -7.96
C GLY A 138 3.31 -0.70 -7.90
N SER A 139 3.39 -0.08 -9.07
CA SER A 139 3.44 1.37 -9.22
C SER A 139 2.39 1.85 -10.20
N LEU A 140 1.61 2.85 -9.81
CA LEU A 140 0.69 3.58 -10.68
C LEU A 140 1.15 5.03 -10.80
N GLN A 141 1.50 5.46 -12.02
CA GLN A 141 2.00 6.81 -12.31
C GLN A 141 3.20 7.24 -11.43
N GLY A 142 4.05 6.29 -11.03
CA GLY A 142 5.23 6.54 -10.20
C GLY A 142 4.98 6.53 -8.69
N TYR A 143 3.75 6.28 -8.24
CA TYR A 143 3.40 6.09 -6.83
C TYR A 143 3.20 4.61 -6.52
N GLY A 144 3.58 4.17 -5.32
CA GLY A 144 3.24 2.82 -4.84
C GLY A 144 1.73 2.60 -4.88
N HIS A 145 1.31 1.43 -5.34
CA HIS A 145 -0.10 1.09 -5.47
C HIS A 145 -0.34 -0.41 -5.27
N ALA A 146 -1.55 -0.75 -4.84
CA ALA A 146 -2.02 -2.11 -4.73
C ALA A 146 -3.38 -2.26 -5.44
N TRP A 147 -3.59 -3.42 -6.06
CA TRP A 147 -4.86 -3.78 -6.70
C TRP A 147 -5.15 -5.27 -6.51
N CYS A 148 -6.43 -5.64 -6.63
CA CYS A 148 -6.83 -7.04 -6.74
C CYS A 148 -6.77 -7.45 -8.21
N GLU A 149 -6.09 -8.57 -8.49
CA GLU A 149 -6.03 -9.20 -9.80
C GLU A 149 -6.81 -10.51 -9.76
N VAL A 150 -7.62 -10.77 -10.80
CA VAL A 150 -8.37 -12.02 -10.96
C VAL A 150 -7.97 -12.65 -12.28
N ASN A 151 -7.41 -13.87 -12.25
CA ASN A 151 -6.95 -14.59 -13.45
C ASN A 151 -5.92 -13.81 -14.32
N GLY A 152 -5.08 -12.96 -13.73
CA GLY A 152 -4.10 -12.17 -14.50
C GLY A 152 -4.66 -10.90 -15.14
N GLN A 153 -5.84 -10.44 -14.71
CA GLN A 153 -6.52 -9.22 -15.17
C GLN A 153 -6.80 -8.26 -14.02
#